data_AF-A0AAW5TPN3-F1
#
_entry.id   AF-A0AAW5TPN3-F1
#
_cell.length_a   1.000
_cell.length_b   1.000
_cell.length_c   1.000
_cell.angle_alpha   90.00
_cell.angle_beta   90.00
_cell.angle_gamma   90.00
#
_symmetry.space_group_name_H-M   'P 1'
#
loop_
_entity.id
_entity.type
_entity.pdbx_description
1 polymer ?
#
loop_
_entity_poly.entity_id
_entity_poly.type
_entity_poly.pdbx_seq_one_letter_code
_entity_poly.pdbx_strand_id
1 'polypeptide(L)' 'MNDLVAGHSIENLTTLYGYFREMMDSRGAELSDTAADALEDAAAFHGVARFPMRIKCALLGWMAVREATD' A
#
# COMPACT_ATOMS: atom_id res chain seq x y z
N MET A 1 -7.67 -2.61 1.80
CA MET A 1 -7.59 -1.70 0.63
C MET A 1 -8.81 -0.82 0.57
N ASN A 2 -10.02 -1.36 0.34
CA ASN A 2 -11.27 -0.56 0.30
C ASN A 2 -11.39 0.43 1.47
N ASP A 3 -11.22 -0.06 2.70
CA ASP A 3 -11.45 0.76 3.90
C ASP A 3 -10.40 1.88 4.05
N LEU A 4 -9.19 1.68 3.52
CA LEU A 4 -8.13 2.69 3.50
C LEU A 4 -8.35 3.76 2.41
N VAL A 5 -9.06 3.44 1.33
CA VAL A 5 -9.19 4.32 0.16
C VAL A 5 -10.57 4.98 0.07
N ALA A 6 -11.59 4.44 0.73
CA ALA A 6 -12.95 4.94 0.70
C ALA A 6 -13.01 6.37 1.25
N GLY A 7 -13.57 7.30 0.48
CA GLY A 7 -13.72 8.71 0.88
C GLY A 7 -12.47 9.57 0.71
N HIS A 8 -11.34 9.02 0.28
CA HIS A 8 -10.14 9.79 -0.06
C HIS A 8 -10.23 10.41 -1.48
N SER A 9 -9.56 11.55 -1.68
CA SER A 9 -9.35 12.14 -3.00
C SER A 9 -8.40 11.30 -3.84
N ILE A 10 -8.48 11.41 -5.18
CA ILE A 10 -7.56 10.72 -6.10
C ILE A 10 -6.09 11.05 -5.82
N GLU A 11 -5.80 12.30 -5.45
CA GLU A 11 -4.44 12.74 -5.07
C GLU A 11 -3.94 11.95 -3.84
N ASN A 12 -4.79 11.77 -2.82
CA ASN A 12 -4.46 10.97 -1.65
C ASN A 12 -4.22 9.50 -2.00
N LEU A 13 -4.95 8.94 -2.97
CA LEU A 13 -4.74 7.54 -3.41
C LEU A 13 -3.35 7.32 -3.99
N THR A 14 -2.82 8.28 -4.75
CA THR A 14 -1.46 8.20 -5.31
C THR A 14 -0.42 8.15 -4.20
N THR A 15 -0.58 8.99 -3.17
CA THR A 15 0.30 9.01 -2.00
C THR A 15 0.25 7.70 -1.21
N LEU A 16 -0.96 7.22 -0.89
CA LEU A 16 -1.17 5.96 -0.17
C LEU A 16 -0.60 4.76 -0.93
N TYR A 17 -0.79 4.73 -2.25
CA TYR A 17 -0.17 3.71 -3.10
C TYR A 17 1.36 3.78 -3.04
N GLY A 18 1.94 4.98 -3.05
CA GLY A 18 3.38 5.19 -2.90
C GLY A 18 3.92 4.54 -1.63
N TYR A 19 3.31 4.83 -0.48
CA TYR A 19 3.69 4.21 0.80
C TYR A 19 3.51 2.70 0.80
N PHE A 20 2.38 2.18 0.27
CA PHE A 20 2.14 0.75 0.23
C PHE A 20 3.14 0.04 -0.70
N ARG A 21 3.50 0.66 -1.82
CA ARG A 21 4.50 0.14 -2.77
C ARG A 21 5.90 0.14 -2.17
N GLU A 22 6.30 1.22 -1.49
CA GLU A 22 7.56 1.32 -0.76
C GLU A 22 7.67 0.23 0.30
N MET A 23 6.60 0.04 1.09
CA MET A 23 6.52 -1.05 2.09
C MET A 23 6.73 -2.43 1.45
N MET A 24 6.16 -2.71 0.27
CA MET A 24 6.36 -3.98 -0.42
C MET A 24 7.79 -4.17 -0.94
N ASP A 25 8.42 -3.09 -1.39
CA ASP A 25 9.79 -3.11 -1.93
C ASP A 25 10.86 -3.11 -0.83
N SER A 26 10.50 -2.81 0.43
CA SER A 26 11.41 -2.73 1.58
C SER A 26 12.03 -4.07 2.00
N ARG A 27 11.53 -5.20 1.47
CA ARG A 27 11.92 -6.57 1.86
C ARG A 27 11.78 -6.84 3.36
N GLY A 28 10.86 -6.15 4.04
CA GLY A 28 10.66 -6.27 5.47
C GLY A 28 11.61 -5.40 6.30
N ALA A 29 12.19 -4.35 5.73
CA ALA A 29 12.84 -3.29 6.49
C ALA A 29 11.79 -2.45 7.23
N GLU A 30 12.16 -1.94 8.40
CA GLU A 30 11.27 -1.20 9.30
C GLU A 30 10.54 -0.06 8.57
N LEU A 31 9.24 0.08 8.86
CA LEU A 31 8.42 1.15 8.32
C LEU A 31 8.75 2.45 9.05
N SER A 32 8.74 3.57 8.31
CA SER A 32 8.75 4.88 8.96
C SER A 32 7.43 5.13 9.66
N ASP A 33 7.46 5.91 10.75
CA ASP A 33 6.26 6.31 11.49
C ASP A 33 5.22 6.96 10.57
N THR A 34 5.68 7.85 9.66
CA THR A 34 4.81 8.48 8.66
C THR A 34 4.11 7.47 7.75
N ALA A 35 4.82 6.43 7.29
CA ALA A 35 4.22 5.41 6.43
C ALA A 35 3.27 4.50 7.22
N ALA A 36 3.61 4.16 8.47
CA ALA A 36 2.75 3.37 9.34
C ALA A 36 1.43 4.10 9.65
N ASP A 37 1.52 5.39 10.01
CA ASP A 37 0.36 6.24 10.28
C ASP A 37 -0.53 6.41 9.03
N ALA A 38 0.08 6.66 7.86
CA ALA A 38 -0.67 6.84 6.62
C ALA A 38 -1.34 5.55 6.12
N LEU A 39 -0.74 4.39 6.37
CA LEU A 39 -1.27 3.11 5.90
C LEU A 39 -2.30 2.49 6.86
N GLU A 40 -2.41 2.99 8.09
CA GLU A 40 -3.33 2.49 9.11
C GLU A 40 -3.26 0.95 9.20
N ASP A 41 -4.40 0.26 9.18
CA ASP A 41 -4.47 -1.21 9.22
C ASP A 41 -3.75 -1.90 8.04
N ALA A 42 -3.53 -1.20 6.93
CA ALA A 42 -2.78 -1.76 5.80
C ALA A 42 -1.28 -1.94 6.12
N ALA A 43 -0.74 -1.27 7.15
CA ALA A 43 0.61 -1.52 7.64
C ALA A 43 0.81 -2.97 8.12
N ALA A 44 -0.26 -3.68 8.48
CA ALA A 44 -0.20 -5.11 8.80
C ALA A 44 0.33 -5.99 7.64
N PHE A 45 0.26 -5.49 6.40
CA PHE A 45 0.83 -6.17 5.23
C PHE A 45 2.36 -6.10 5.18
N HIS A 46 3.02 -5.38 6.10
CA HIS A 46 4.48 -5.29 6.17
C HIS A 46 5.19 -6.65 6.10
N GLY A 47 4.63 -7.69 6.76
CA GLY A 47 5.17 -9.04 6.70
C GLY A 47 5.20 -9.66 5.29
N VAL A 48 4.31 -9.23 4.40
CA VAL A 48 4.24 -9.70 3.00
C VAL A 48 5.47 -9.28 2.19
N ALA A 49 6.12 -8.17 2.56
CA ALA A 49 7.32 -7.67 1.88
C ALA A 49 8.49 -8.69 1.90
N ARG A 50 8.50 -9.62 2.85
CA ARG A 50 9.51 -10.70 2.94
C ARG A 50 9.25 -11.85 1.95
N PHE A 51 8.11 -11.87 1.27
CA PHE A 51 7.68 -12.96 0.38
C PHE A 51 7.47 -12.45 -1.05
N PRO A 52 8.51 -12.44 -1.91
CA PRO A 52 8.43 -11.87 -3.26
C PRO A 52 7.26 -12.39 -4.10
N MET A 53 6.91 -13.67 -3.96
CA MET A 53 5.81 -14.30 -4.69
C MET A 53 4.42 -13.80 -4.25
N ARG A 54 4.31 -13.10 -3.11
CA ARG A 54 3.05 -12.58 -2.57
C ARG A 54 2.88 -11.07 -2.80
N ILE A 55 3.93 -10.35 -3.20
CA ILE A 55 3.89 -8.91 -3.43
C ILE A 55 2.84 -8.54 -4.49
N LYS A 56 2.79 -9.27 -5.62
CA LYS A 56 1.79 -9.01 -6.67
C LYS A 56 0.36 -9.20 -6.19
N CYS A 57 0.12 -10.18 -5.31
CA CYS A 57 -1.20 -10.40 -4.73
C CYS A 57 -1.60 -9.23 -3.80
N ALA A 58 -0.67 -8.71 -3.00
CA ALA A 58 -0.92 -7.56 -2.13
C ALA A 58 -1.20 -6.27 -2.92
N LEU A 59 -0.59 -6.13 -4.10
CA LEU A 59 -0.77 -4.97 -4.98
C LEU A 59 -1.99 -5.05 -5.91
N LEU A 60 -2.68 -6.20 -5.99
CA LEU A 60 -3.73 -6.41 -6.98
C LEU A 60 -4.86 -5.38 -6.90
N GLY A 61 -5.35 -5.10 -5.69
CA GLY A 61 -6.39 -4.07 -5.50
C GLY A 61 -5.92 -2.68 -5.92
N TRP A 62 -4.67 -2.33 -5.60
CA TRP A 62 -4.11 -1.03 -5.96
C TRP A 62 -3.97 -0.83 -7.47
N MET A 63 -3.63 -1.89 -8.22
CA MET A 63 -3.57 -1.80 -9.68
C MET A 63 -4.94 -1.46 -10.29
N ALA A 64 -6.01 -2.08 -9.78
CA ALA A 64 -7.37 -1.81 -10.26
C ALA A 64 -7.81 -0.37 -9.97
N VAL A 65 -7.50 0.16 -8.78
CA VAL A 65 -7.82 1.56 -8.43
C VAL A 65 -7.05 2.52 -9.33
N ARG A 66 -5.75 2.31 -9.53
CA ARG A 66 -4.93 3.14 -10.39
C ARG A 66 -5.44 3.14 -11.83
N GLU A 67 -5.75 1.98 -12.39
CA GLU A 67 -6.32 1.88 -13.74
C GLU A 67 -7.67 2.62 -13.88
N ALA A 68 -8.43 2.74 -12.80
CA ALA A 68 -9.69 3.47 -12.79
C ALA A 68 -9.55 4.99 -12.58
N THR A 69 -8.39 5.47 -12.10
CA THR A 69 -8.15 6.87 -11.73
C THR A 69 -7.05 7.57 -12.52
N ASP A 70 -6.21 6.81 -13.23
CA ASP A 70 -5.22 7.30 -14.19
C ASP A 70 -5.92 7.73 -15.50
#